data_AF-A0A6A7C7M8-F1
#
_entry.id   AF-A0A6A7C7M8-F1
#
_cell.length_a   1.000
_cell.length_b   1.000
_cell.length_c   1.000
_cell.angle_alpha   90.00
_cell.angle_beta   90.00
_cell.angle_gamma   90.00
#
_symmetry.space_group_name_H-M   'P 1'
#
loop_
_entity.id
_entity.type
_entity.pdbx_description
1 polymer ?
#
loop_
_entity_poly.entity_id
_entity_poly.type
_entity_poly.pdbx_seq_one_letter_code
_entity_poly.pdbx_strand_id
1 'polypeptide(L)'
;MTTGSIIHWYKQTSFTDPVFEQRVTLNRGKFVRFHHDQIGKVERIFTYRDPGGDARIFLRVIDTVSHPCGQLDPITGCPIRQLVAMEARIIGLPASHSKRLYTIPIAMDDVSGAMEEQADSSDLLHVDWNIQFI
;
A
#
# COMPACT_ATOMS: atom_id res chain seq x y z
N MET A 1 -6.97 36.10 -12.55
CA MET A 1 -5.87 35.13 -12.75
C MET A 1 -6.35 33.79 -12.23
N THR A 2 -6.51 32.80 -13.10
CA THR A 2 -6.88 31.44 -12.72
C THR A 2 -5.66 30.78 -12.09
N THR A 3 -5.55 30.83 -10.76
CA THR A 3 -4.60 30.04 -9.99
C THR A 3 -5.02 28.57 -10.06
N GLY A 4 -4.72 27.93 -11.20
CA GLY A 4 -4.96 26.51 -11.39
C GLY A 4 -4.16 25.71 -10.36
N SER A 5 -4.81 24.78 -9.67
CA SER A 5 -4.12 23.86 -8.79
C SER A 5 -3.13 23.00 -9.58
N ILE A 6 -1.88 22.96 -9.14
CA ILE A 6 -0.83 22.21 -9.83
C ILE A 6 -0.71 20.83 -9.17
N ILE A 7 -0.89 19.79 -9.97
CA ILE A 7 -0.68 18.39 -9.56
C ILE A 7 0.62 17.89 -10.17
N HIS A 8 1.52 17.37 -9.33
CA HIS A 8 2.72 16.66 -9.78
C HIS A 8 2.67 15.21 -9.34
N TRP A 9 3.05 14.29 -10.22
CA TRP A 9 3.02 12.85 -9.98
C TRP A 9 4.41 12.29 -9.71
N TYR A 10 4.50 11.31 -8.82
CA TYR A 10 5.75 10.70 -8.41
C TYR A 10 5.66 9.17 -8.45
N LYS A 11 6.81 8.52 -8.67
CA LYS A 11 6.95 7.06 -8.53
C LYS A 11 7.22 6.63 -7.09
N GLN A 12 7.85 7.52 -6.32
CA GLN A 12 8.35 7.29 -4.98
C GLN A 12 8.28 8.59 -4.17
N THR A 13 8.05 8.47 -2.86
CA THR A 13 8.28 9.54 -1.89
C THR A 13 9.00 8.99 -0.65
N SER A 14 9.76 9.84 0.03
CA SER A 14 10.40 9.51 1.30
C SER A 14 10.12 10.59 2.34
N PHE A 15 9.94 10.19 3.58
CA PHE A 15 9.80 11.09 4.72
C PHE A 15 10.49 10.50 5.95
N THR A 16 10.85 11.36 6.89
CA THR A 16 11.35 10.91 8.20
C THR A 16 10.17 10.75 9.13
N ASP A 17 10.04 9.56 9.71
CA ASP A 17 9.09 9.33 10.79
C ASP A 17 9.64 9.91 12.08
N PRO A 18 8.97 10.90 12.71
CA PRO A 18 9.45 11.51 13.94
C PRO A 18 9.39 10.58 15.15
N VAL A 19 8.58 9.51 15.12
CA VAL A 19 8.39 8.62 16.28
C VAL A 19 9.50 7.57 16.36
N PHE A 20 9.79 6.91 15.23
CA PHE A 20 10.81 5.86 15.16
C PHE A 20 12.14 6.36 14.59
N GLU A 21 12.29 7.67 14.34
CA GLU A 21 13.48 8.32 13.77
C GLU A 21 14.05 7.63 12.52
N GLN A 22 13.16 7.05 11.71
CA GLN A 22 13.54 6.27 10.54
C GLN A 22 13.06 6.93 9.25
N ARG A 23 13.82 6.73 8.17
CA ARG A 23 13.38 7.13 6.83
C ARG A 23 12.40 6.10 6.28
N VAL A 24 11.16 6.52 6.08
CA VAL A 24 10.14 5.74 5.40
C VAL A 24 10.17 6.07 3.92
N THR A 25 10.14 5.05 3.08
CA THR A 25 10.05 5.22 1.62
C THR A 25 8.84 4.49 1.08
N LEU A 26 7.96 5.24 0.42
CA LEU A 26 6.76 4.72 -0.22
C LEU A 26 6.96 4.67 -1.73
N ASN A 27 6.62 3.53 -2.31
CA ASN A 27 6.71 3.28 -3.74
C ASN A 27 5.34 2.88 -4.28
N ARG A 28 5.08 3.23 -5.53
CA ARG A 28 3.96 2.65 -6.29
C ARG A 28 4.05 1.11 -6.27
N GLY A 29 2.91 0.45 -6.13
CA GLY A 29 2.76 -1.00 -6.05
C GLY A 29 3.04 -1.59 -4.68
N LYS A 30 3.56 -0.82 -3.72
CA LYS A 30 3.77 -1.28 -2.34
C LYS A 30 2.54 -1.06 -1.48
N PHE A 31 2.46 -1.81 -0.39
CA PHE A 31 1.36 -1.71 0.57
C PHE A 31 1.69 -0.75 1.69
N VAL A 32 0.68 -0.01 2.13
CA VAL A 32 0.77 0.92 3.25
C VAL A 32 -0.38 0.70 4.20
N ARG A 33 -0.11 0.98 5.46
CA ARG A 33 -1.12 1.03 6.51
C ARG A 33 -1.57 2.46 6.70
N PHE A 34 -2.86 2.68 6.84
CA PHE A 34 -3.48 3.99 7.05
C PHE A 34 -4.76 3.84 7.87
N HIS A 35 -5.34 4.95 8.35
CA HIS A 35 -6.64 5.04 9.05
C HIS A 35 -7.18 3.76 9.72
N HIS A 36 -7.08 3.66 11.05
CA HIS A 36 -7.61 2.51 11.82
C HIS A 36 -7.06 1.15 11.36
N ASP A 37 -5.74 1.08 11.09
CA ASP A 37 -5.04 -0.16 10.71
C ASP A 37 -5.49 -0.76 9.34
N GLN A 38 -6.16 0.04 8.50
CA GLN A 38 -6.47 -0.33 7.12
C GLN A 38 -5.19 -0.51 6.31
N ILE A 39 -5.20 -1.48 5.40
CA ILE A 39 -4.07 -1.78 4.52
C ILE A 39 -4.52 -1.58 3.07
N GLY A 40 -3.69 -0.94 2.25
CA GLY A 40 -3.97 -0.75 0.83
C GLY A 40 -2.72 -0.67 -0.03
N LYS A 41 -2.87 -0.97 -1.32
CA LYS A 41 -1.83 -0.91 -2.34
C LYS A 41 -1.71 0.54 -2.84
N VAL A 42 -0.52 1.13 -2.73
CA VAL A 42 -0.23 2.45 -3.29
C VAL A 42 -0.25 2.37 -4.80
N GLU A 43 -1.23 3.00 -5.42
CA GLU A 43 -1.37 3.00 -6.86
C GLU A 43 -0.73 4.24 -7.48
N ARG A 44 -0.88 5.41 -6.84
CA ARG A 44 -0.29 6.68 -7.30
C ARG A 44 0.14 7.54 -6.13
N ILE A 45 1.14 8.38 -6.38
CA ILE A 45 1.67 9.37 -5.43
C ILE A 45 1.64 10.72 -6.14
N PHE A 46 1.11 11.75 -5.49
CA PHE A 46 1.06 13.09 -6.08
C PHE A 46 1.16 14.19 -5.03
N THR A 47 1.59 15.37 -5.46
CA THR A 47 1.47 16.60 -4.67
C THR A 47 0.35 17.45 -5.23
N TYR A 48 -0.45 18.04 -4.35
CA TYR A 48 -1.40 19.08 -4.69
C TYR A 48 -0.95 20.38 -4.00
N ARG A 49 -0.87 21.45 -4.77
CA ARG A 49 -0.61 22.80 -4.26
C ARG A 49 -1.92 23.59 -4.19
N ASP A 50 -2.24 24.08 -3.01
CA ASP A 50 -3.41 24.93 -2.82
C ASP A 50 -3.16 26.36 -3.34
N PRO A 51 -4.21 27.18 -3.50
CA PRO A 51 -4.06 28.57 -3.92
C PRO A 51 -3.23 29.44 -2.97
N GLY A 52 -3.05 29.02 -1.71
CA GLY A 52 -2.22 29.69 -0.71
C GLY A 52 -0.72 29.40 -0.88
N GLY A 53 -0.36 28.44 -1.75
CA GLY A 53 1.02 28.08 -2.07
C GLY A 53 1.53 26.84 -1.35
N ASP A 54 0.77 26.30 -0.39
CA ASP A 54 1.17 25.12 0.37
C ASP A 54 1.02 23.87 -0.48
N ALA A 55 2.08 23.06 -0.53
CA ALA A 55 2.10 21.78 -1.23
C ALA A 55 1.98 20.62 -0.25
N ARG A 56 1.02 19.72 -0.48
CA ARG A 56 0.82 18.51 0.33
C ARG A 56 0.94 17.26 -0.52
N ILE A 57 1.48 16.19 0.06
CA ILE A 57 1.63 14.89 -0.59
C ILE A 57 0.41 14.01 -0.29
N PHE A 58 -0.10 13.37 -1.31
CA PHE A 58 -1.24 12.45 -1.28
C PHE A 58 -0.88 11.13 -1.95
N LEU A 59 -1.54 10.07 -1.48
CA LEU A 59 -1.45 8.72 -2.02
C LEU A 59 -2.84 8.32 -2.52
N ARG A 60 -2.93 7.79 -3.74
CA ARG A 60 -4.09 7.02 -4.20
C ARG A 60 -3.83 5.56 -3.83
N VAL A 61 -4.70 4.98 -3.00
CA VAL A 61 -4.57 3.62 -2.48
C VAL A 61 -5.77 2.77 -2.90
N ILE A 62 -5.52 1.51 -3.23
CA ILE A 62 -6.56 0.49 -3.42
C ILE A 62 -6.65 -0.31 -2.13
N ASP A 63 -7.82 -0.28 -1.49
CA ASP A 63 -8.01 -0.91 -0.19
C ASP A 63 -7.91 -2.44 -0.28
N THR A 64 -7.46 -3.06 0.82
CA THR A 64 -7.54 -4.51 1.01
C THR A 64 -8.58 -4.84 2.06
N VAL A 65 -9.31 -5.93 1.86
CA VAL A 65 -10.22 -6.52 2.85
C VAL A 65 -9.69 -7.86 3.31
N SER A 66 -10.17 -8.33 4.46
CA SER A 66 -10.02 -9.74 4.82
C SER A 66 -10.63 -10.60 3.72
N HIS A 67 -9.98 -11.71 3.38
CA HIS A 67 -10.53 -12.66 2.42
C HIS A 67 -11.97 -13.06 2.85
N PRO A 68 -12.94 -13.18 1.93
CA PRO A 68 -14.35 -13.41 2.27
C PRO A 68 -14.60 -14.61 3.19
N CYS A 69 -13.75 -15.64 3.10
CA CYS A 69 -13.86 -16.85 3.93
C CYS A 69 -13.02 -16.80 5.23
N GLY A 70 -12.42 -15.66 5.58
CA GLY A 70 -11.50 -15.56 6.73
C GLY A 70 -10.28 -16.47 6.58
N GLN A 71 -9.88 -16.74 5.35
CA GLN A 71 -8.91 -17.78 5.03
C GLN A 71 -7.53 -17.42 5.58
N LEU A 72 -6.89 -18.42 6.18
CA LEU A 72 -5.48 -18.40 6.51
C LEU A 72 -4.72 -19.25 5.49
N ASP A 73 -3.52 -18.81 5.14
CA ASP A 73 -2.61 -19.65 4.36
C ASP A 73 -2.23 -20.90 5.18
N PRO A 74 -2.40 -22.12 4.65
CA PRO A 74 -2.23 -23.35 5.43
C PRO A 74 -0.78 -23.65 5.82
N ILE A 75 0.19 -23.04 5.13
CA ILE A 75 1.63 -23.26 5.38
C ILE A 75 2.13 -22.29 6.45
N THR A 76 1.79 -21.02 6.32
CA THR A 76 2.31 -19.93 7.17
C THR A 76 1.36 -19.56 8.31
N GLY A 77 0.11 -20.01 8.27
CA GLY A 77 -0.95 -19.61 9.20
C GLY A 77 -1.33 -18.12 9.11
N CYS A 78 -0.82 -17.41 8.11
CA CYS A 78 -1.00 -15.96 7.99
C CYS A 78 -2.34 -15.59 7.32
N PRO A 79 -2.95 -14.46 7.67
CA PRO A 79 -4.19 -14.01 7.04
C PRO A 79 -4.03 -13.71 5.55
N ILE A 80 -4.95 -14.22 4.75
CA ILE A 80 -5.10 -13.84 3.34
C ILE A 80 -6.03 -12.63 3.27
N ARG A 81 -5.63 -11.65 2.46
CA ARG A 81 -6.39 -10.44 2.14
C ARG A 81 -6.71 -10.41 0.65
N GLN A 82 -7.73 -9.65 0.29
CA GLN A 82 -8.12 -9.45 -1.09
C GLN A 82 -8.12 -7.96 -1.44
N LEU A 83 -7.63 -7.60 -2.62
CA LEU A 83 -7.78 -6.25 -3.17
C LEU A 83 -9.24 -5.97 -3.51
N VAL A 84 -9.78 -4.87 -3.00
CA VAL A 84 -11.11 -4.40 -3.39
C VAL A 84 -10.97 -3.49 -4.59
N ALA A 85 -11.29 -4.02 -5.77
CA ALA A 85 -11.19 -3.27 -7.02
C ALA A 85 -12.21 -2.12 -7.14
N MET A 86 -13.19 -2.02 -6.23
CA MET A 86 -14.34 -1.14 -6.44
C MET A 86 -14.02 0.35 -6.35
N GLU A 87 -13.20 0.85 -5.40
CA GLU A 87 -12.87 2.28 -5.35
C GLU A 87 -11.51 2.55 -4.70
N ALA A 88 -10.63 3.28 -5.39
CA ALA A 88 -9.37 3.73 -4.82
C ALA A 88 -9.58 5.02 -4.02
N ARG A 89 -9.05 5.05 -2.79
CA ARG A 89 -9.14 6.20 -1.89
C ARG A 89 -7.93 7.12 -2.05
N ILE A 90 -8.14 8.43 -1.85
CA ILE A 90 -7.04 9.39 -1.70
C ILE A 90 -6.81 9.63 -0.21
N ILE A 91 -5.59 9.42 0.25
CA ILE A 91 -5.16 9.70 1.63
C ILE A 91 -4.01 10.71 1.62
N GLY A 92 -3.96 11.61 2.60
CA GLY A 92 -2.80 12.45 2.82
C GLY A 92 -1.65 11.62 3.42
N LEU A 93 -0.40 11.94 3.08
CA LEU A 93 0.78 11.27 3.65
C LEU A 93 0.77 11.21 5.20
N PRO A 94 0.31 12.23 5.95
CA PRO A 94 0.24 12.16 7.41
C PRO A 94 -0.65 11.03 7.96
N ALA A 95 -1.57 10.48 7.14
CA ALA A 95 -2.42 9.36 7.54
C ALA A 95 -1.77 7.99 7.32
N SER A 96 -0.60 7.93 6.66
CA SER A 96 0.14 6.69 6.46
C SER A 96 1.01 6.38 7.68
N HIS A 97 0.89 5.15 8.18
CA HIS A 97 1.74 4.68 9.27
C HIS A 97 3.13 4.36 8.74
N SER A 98 4.14 4.58 9.58
CA SER A 98 5.55 4.35 9.26
C SER A 98 5.96 2.87 9.29
N LYS A 99 5.11 1.99 9.82
CA LYS A 99 5.39 0.54 9.89
C LYS A 99 5.41 -0.03 8.48
N ARG A 100 6.54 -0.63 8.11
CA ARG A 100 6.69 -1.35 6.84
C ARG A 100 5.76 -2.56 6.82
N LEU A 101 5.01 -2.71 5.74
CA LEU A 101 4.19 -3.90 5.50
C LEU A 101 4.88 -4.82 4.52
N TYR A 102 4.80 -6.12 4.81
CA TYR A 102 5.21 -7.17 3.90
C TYR A 102 3.93 -7.89 3.44
N THR A 103 3.54 -7.60 2.21
CA THR A 103 2.36 -8.17 1.59
C THR A 103 2.76 -8.72 0.24
N ILE A 104 2.48 -10.00 0.02
CA ILE A 104 2.96 -10.77 -1.12
C ILE A 104 1.74 -11.20 -1.94
N PRO A 105 1.66 -10.87 -3.25
CA PRO A 105 0.62 -11.43 -4.10
C PRO A 105 0.82 -12.93 -4.24
N ILE A 106 -0.24 -13.69 -3.99
CA ILE A 106 -0.24 -15.15 -4.11
C ILE A 106 -1.13 -15.53 -5.28
N ALA A 107 -0.58 -16.22 -6.28
CA ALA A 107 -1.41 -16.89 -7.27
C ALA A 107 -1.96 -18.16 -6.61
N MET A 108 -3.27 -18.17 -6.32
CA MET A 108 -3.96 -19.40 -5.95
C MET A 108 -4.25 -20.16 -7.24
N ASP A 109 -3.20 -20.69 -7.89
CA ASP A 109 -3.38 -21.51 -9.09
C ASP A 109 -3.56 -22.98 -8.70
N ASP A 110 -4.60 -23.59 -9.25
CA ASP A 110 -4.84 -25.03 -9.27
C ASP A 110 -3.59 -25.78 -9.74
N VAL A 111 -2.81 -26.33 -8.80
CA VAL A 111 -1.88 -27.49 -8.84
C VAL A 111 -1.09 -27.75 -10.14
N SER A 112 -0.87 -26.76 -10.99
CA SER A 112 -0.30 -26.98 -12.33
C SER A 112 0.81 -25.99 -12.67
N GLY A 113 1.82 -25.92 -11.80
CA GLY A 113 3.24 -25.82 -12.17
C GLY A 113 3.68 -24.82 -13.26
N ALA A 114 2.94 -23.75 -13.54
CA ALA A 114 3.30 -22.73 -14.50
C ALA A 114 3.63 -21.44 -13.73
N MET A 115 4.92 -21.10 -13.66
CA MET A 115 5.37 -19.75 -13.29
C MET A 115 4.99 -18.80 -14.42
N GLU A 116 3.71 -18.44 -14.53
CA GLU A 116 3.33 -17.23 -15.26
C GLU A 116 3.64 -16.01 -14.38
N GLU A 117 4.22 -14.98 -15.02
CA GLU A 117 4.47 -13.69 -14.38
C GLU A 117 3.24 -13.26 -13.59
N GLN A 118 3.41 -12.96 -12.29
CA GLN A 118 2.38 -12.59 -11.32
C GLN A 118 1.48 -11.45 -11.84
N ALA A 119 0.51 -11.82 -12.67
CA ALA A 119 -0.51 -10.96 -13.20
C ALA A 119 -1.55 -10.76 -12.09
N ASP A 120 -1.55 -9.58 -11.49
CA ASP A 120 -2.63 -9.00 -10.68
C ASP A 120 -3.50 -9.99 -9.89
N SER A 121 -2.89 -10.91 -9.14
CA SER A 121 -3.66 -11.72 -8.20
C SER A 121 -4.33 -10.78 -7.19
N SER A 122 -5.64 -10.95 -7.01
CA SER A 122 -6.39 -10.21 -6.00
C SER A 122 -5.96 -10.59 -4.60
N ASP A 123 -5.39 -11.77 -4.44
CA ASP A 123 -5.15 -12.40 -3.15
C ASP A 123 -3.73 -12.12 -2.66
N LEU A 124 -3.67 -11.77 -1.39
CA LEU A 124 -2.49 -11.18 -0.78
C LEU A 124 -2.22 -11.86 0.54
N LEU A 125 -1.03 -12.44 0.68
CA LEU A 125 -0.54 -12.92 1.96
C LEU A 125 -0.02 -11.74 2.78
N HIS A 126 -0.64 -11.46 3.93
CA HIS A 126 -0.17 -10.43 4.86
C HIS A 126 0.75 -11.04 5.91
N VAL A 127 1.99 -10.55 5.94
CA VAL A 127 3.07 -11.14 6.73
C VAL A 127 3.62 -10.10 7.71
N ASP A 128 3.64 -10.43 9.00
CA ASP A 128 4.29 -9.62 10.04
C ASP A 128 5.60 -10.28 10.45
N TRP A 129 6.61 -10.21 9.56
CA TRP A 129 7.94 -10.73 9.87
C TRP A 129 8.81 -9.67 10.53
N ASN A 130 9.28 -9.97 11.73
CA ASN A 130 10.41 -9.26 12.33
C ASN A 130 11.70 -9.83 11.72
N ILE A 131 12.20 -9.20 10.66
CA ILE A 131 13.52 -9.55 10.13
C ILE A 131 14.57 -8.96 11.07
N GLN A 132 15.19 -9.81 11.89
CA GLN A 132 16.38 -9.46 12.66
C GLN A 132 17.61 -9.87 11.85
N PHE A 133 18.52 -8.92 11.60
CA PHE A 133 19.84 -9.24 11.10
C PHE A 133 20.68 -9.65 12.31
N ILE A 134 21.16 -10.89 12.29
CA ILE A 134 22.13 -11.43 13.26
C ILE A 134 23.53 -11.09 12.77
#